data_AF-C5TAS1-F1
#
_entry.id   AF-C5TAS1-F1
#
_cell.length_a   1.000
_cell.length_b   1.000
_cell.length_c   1.000
_cell.angle_alpha   90.00
_cell.angle_beta   90.00
_cell.angle_gamma   90.00
#
_symmetry.space_group_name_H-M   'P 1'
#
loop_
_entity.id
_entity.type
_entity.pdbx_description
1 polymer ?
#
loop_
_entity_poly.entity_id
_entity_poly.type
_entity_poly.pdbx_seq_one_letter_code
_entity_poly.pdbx_strand_id
1 'polypeptide(L)' 'MADLLLLLEGLEAAPACLVTVESTQGSAPREAGAWMAVFADRTVGTIGGGHLEHQAMAEARRALAGLSAPQSQ' A
#
# COMPACT_ATOMS: atom_id res chain seq x y z
N MET A 1 -0.71 -14.58 -6.68
CA MET A 1 0.56 -15.14 -6.18
C MET A 1 1.76 -14.24 -6.49
N ALA A 2 1.86 -13.67 -7.70
CA ALA A 2 2.99 -12.81 -8.10
C ALA A 2 3.18 -11.56 -7.20
N ASP A 3 2.09 -10.91 -6.80
CA ASP A 3 2.16 -9.70 -5.98
C ASP A 3 2.84 -9.94 -4.63
N LEU A 4 2.65 -11.09 -4.00
CA LEU A 4 3.31 -11.40 -2.72
C LEU A 4 4.82 -11.52 -2.88
N LEU A 5 5.28 -12.14 -3.98
CA LEU A 5 6.72 -12.26 -4.25
C LEU A 5 7.34 -10.89 -4.52
N LEU A 6 6.67 -10.04 -5.31
CA LEU A 6 7.12 -8.66 -5.58
C LEU A 6 7.17 -7.80 -4.32
N LEU A 7 6.22 -8.02 -3.40
CA LEU A 7 6.21 -7.39 -2.09
C LEU A 7 7.43 -7.84 -1.27
N LEU A 8 7.64 -9.14 -1.13
CA LEU A 8 8.75 -9.69 -0.34
C LEU A 8 10.11 -9.22 -0.88
N GLU A 9 10.31 -9.30 -2.20
CA GLU A 9 11.52 -8.81 -2.85
C GLU A 9 11.71 -7.29 -2.66
N GLY A 10 10.62 -6.51 -2.67
CA GLY A 10 10.71 -5.08 -2.40
C GLY A 10 11.07 -4.74 -0.96
N LEU A 11 10.55 -5.51 0.00
CA LEU A 11 10.80 -5.30 1.42
C LEU A 11 12.26 -5.56 1.80
N GLU A 12 12.99 -6.37 1.02
CA GLU A 12 14.44 -6.52 1.20
C GLU A 12 15.20 -5.23 0.86
N ALA A 13 14.67 -4.40 -0.03
CA ALA A 13 15.33 -3.19 -0.52
C ALA A 13 14.86 -1.91 0.19
N ALA A 14 13.58 -1.80 0.54
CA ALA A 14 13.00 -0.57 1.05
C ALA A 14 11.75 -0.81 1.91
N PRO A 15 11.43 0.08 2.86
CA PRO A 15 10.19 0.01 3.61
C PRO A 15 8.97 0.22 2.70
N ALA A 16 7.88 -0.47 3.05
CA ALA A 16 6.59 -0.33 2.38
C ALA A 16 5.47 -0.08 3.38
N CYS A 17 4.45 0.64 2.95
CA CYS A 17 3.19 0.78 3.67
C CYS A 17 2.16 -0.14 3.02
N LEU A 18 1.57 -1.03 3.82
CA LEU A 18 0.55 -1.95 3.36
C LEU A 18 -0.83 -1.33 3.56
N VAL A 19 -1.60 -1.23 2.48
CA VAL A 19 -2.99 -0.79 2.49
C VAL A 19 -3.89 -1.99 2.25
N THR A 20 -4.89 -2.17 3.10
CA THR A 20 -5.86 -3.27 3.02
C THR A 20 -7.28 -2.74 3.12
N VAL A 21 -8.16 -3.27 2.28
CA VAL A 21 -9.61 -3.01 2.38
C VAL A 21 -10.16 -3.88 3.50
N GLU A 22 -10.42 -3.28 4.66
CA GLU A 22 -10.99 -3.97 5.82
C GLU A 22 -12.45 -4.35 5.59
N SER A 23 -13.24 -3.43 5.05
CA SER A 23 -14.65 -3.67 4.73
C SER A 23 -15.10 -2.80 3.56
N THR A 24 -16.17 -3.22 2.89
CA THR A 24 -16.85 -2.41 1.89
C THR A 24 -18.33 -2.32 2.23
N GLN A 25 -18.93 -1.16 1.95
CA GLN A 25 -20.36 -0.94 2.17
C GLN A 25 -21.02 -0.55 0.85
N GLY A 26 -22.06 -1.29 0.46
CA GLY A 26 -22.73 -1.16 -0.85
C GLY A 26 -22.01 -1.89 -1.98
N SER A 27 -22.31 -1.53 -3.22
CA SER A 27 -21.76 -2.14 -4.46
C SER A 27 -20.36 -1.61 -4.79
N ALA A 28 -19.42 -1.70 -3.86
CA ALA A 28 -18.06 -1.27 -4.11
C ALA A 28 -17.33 -2.28 -5.04
N PRO A 29 -16.42 -1.83 -5.92
CA PRO A 29 -15.83 -2.66 -6.97
C PRO A 29 -14.79 -3.70 -6.50
N ARG A 30 -14.45 -3.77 -5.20
CA ARG A 30 -13.53 -4.80 -4.65
C ARG A 30 -14.05 -5.40 -3.35
N GLU A 31 -13.72 -6.67 -3.15
CA GLU A 31 -14.04 -7.42 -1.95
C GLU A 31 -13.13 -7.00 -0.78
N ALA A 32 -13.63 -7.15 0.44
CA ALA A 32 -12.81 -7.06 1.65
C ALA A 32 -11.62 -8.02 1.54
N GLY A 33 -10.43 -7.57 1.95
CA GLY A 33 -9.17 -8.32 1.81
C GLY A 33 -8.34 -7.96 0.57
N ALA A 34 -8.84 -7.10 -0.32
CA ALA A 34 -7.98 -6.50 -1.34
C ALA A 34 -6.86 -5.68 -0.69
N TRP A 35 -5.65 -5.77 -1.24
CA TRP A 35 -4.48 -5.12 -0.67
C TRP A 35 -3.58 -4.51 -1.74
N MET A 36 -2.83 -3.49 -1.32
CA MET A 36 -1.82 -2.82 -2.12
C MET A 36 -0.66 -2.45 -1.20
N ALA A 37 0.55 -2.82 -1.58
CA ALA A 37 1.75 -2.32 -0.94
C ALA A 37 2.28 -1.12 -1.70
N VAL A 38 2.61 -0.07 -0.96
CA VAL A 38 3.13 1.17 -1.50
C VAL A 38 4.56 1.33 -1.01
N PHE A 39 5.49 1.51 -1.94
CA PHE A 39 6.87 1.90 -1.69
C PHE A 39 7.05 3.38 -2.06
N ALA A 40 8.23 3.93 -1.81
CA ALA A 40 8.56 5.30 -2.19
C ALA A 40 8.50 5.51 -3.72
N ASP A 41 8.95 4.52 -4.49
CA ASP A 41 9.11 4.57 -5.95
C ASP A 41 8.06 3.76 -6.72
N ARG A 42 7.52 2.70 -6.10
CA ARG A 42 6.63 1.74 -6.78
C ARG A 42 5.45 1.31 -5.92
N THR A 43 4.53 0.54 -6.53
CA THR A 43 3.39 -0.08 -5.84
C THR A 43 3.21 -1.51 -6.33
N VAL A 44 2.68 -2.37 -5.46
CA VAL A 44 2.42 -3.78 -5.73
C VAL A 44 0.99 -4.11 -5.32
N GLY A 45 0.23 -4.81 -6.17
CA GLY A 45 -1.19 -5.04 -5.95
C GLY A 45 -2.03 -3.77 -6.17
N THR A 46 -3.31 -3.85 -5.79
CA THR A 46 -4.29 -2.78 -5.99
C THR A 46 -5.46 -3.02 -5.02
N ILE A 47 -6.02 -1.95 -4.46
CA ILE A 47 -7.19 -2.02 -3.57
C ILE A 47 -8.51 -1.65 -4.28
N GLY A 48 -8.43 -1.36 -5.59
CA GLY A 48 -9.56 -0.94 -6.41
C GLY A 48 -9.19 0.31 -7.18
N GLY A 49 -9.37 0.31 -8.50
CA GLY A 49 -8.94 1.42 -9.34
C GLY A 49 -9.73 2.71 -9.11
N GLY A 50 -9.22 3.81 -9.69
CA GLY A 50 -9.86 5.12 -9.64
C GLY A 50 -9.36 6.00 -8.49
N HIS A 51 -10.19 6.94 -8.05
CA HIS A 51 -9.76 8.01 -7.15
C HIS A 51 -9.31 7.52 -5.77
N LEU A 52 -9.97 6.48 -5.23
CA LEU A 52 -9.65 5.92 -3.92
C LEU A 52 -8.23 5.34 -3.89
N GLU A 53 -7.80 4.67 -4.96
CA GLU A 53 -6.44 4.12 -5.05
C GLU A 53 -5.40 5.22 -4.96
N HIS A 54 -5.59 6.30 -5.71
CA HIS A 54 -4.67 7.43 -5.73
C HIS A 54 -4.59 8.11 -4.36
N GLN A 55 -5.73 8.28 -3.68
CA GLN A 55 -5.77 8.82 -2.32
C GLN A 55 -5.02 7.92 -1.34
N ALA A 56 -5.26 6.61 -1.40
CA ALA A 56 -4.57 5.64 -0.56
C ALA A 56 -3.06 5.62 -0.81
N MET A 57 -2.62 5.66 -2.07
CA MET A 57 -1.20 5.76 -2.43
C MET A 57 -0.56 7.04 -1.88
N ALA A 58 -1.23 8.18 -1.99
CA ALA A 58 -0.72 9.45 -1.49
C ALA A 58 -0.56 9.41 0.04
N GLU A 59 -1.55 8.89 0.76
CA GLU A 59 -1.51 8.77 2.21
C GLU A 59 -0.44 7.78 2.68
N ALA A 60 -0.34 6.62 2.03
CA ALA A 60 0.69 5.62 2.31
C ALA A 60 2.11 6.18 2.10
N ARG A 61 2.33 6.98 1.04
CA ARG A 61 3.62 7.65 0.80
C ARG A 61 3.93 8.71 1.85
N ARG A 62 2.93 9.45 2.34
CA ARG A 62 3.13 10.39 3.45
C ARG A 62 3.52 9.66 4.73
N ALA A 63 2.84 8.56 5.04
CA ALA A 63 3.17 7.73 6.19
C ALA A 63 4.62 7.19 6.08
N LEU A 64 5.04 6.73 4.91
CA LEU A 64 6.41 6.29 4.65
C LEU A 64 7.46 7.40 4.80
N ALA A 65 7.16 8.60 4.33
CA ALA A 65 8.06 9.74 4.51
C ALA A 65 8.23 10.07 6.01
N GLY A 66 7.18 9.91 6.82
CA GLY A 66 7.23 10.05 8.27
C GLY A 66 8.01 8.94 9.00
N LEU A 67 8.11 7.75 8.39
CA LEU A 67 8.91 6.62 8.90
C LEU A 67 10.41 6.75 8.59
N SER A 68 10.80 7.67 7.70
CA SER A 68 12.16 7.76 7.15
C SER A 68 13.16 8.52 8.04
N ALA A 69 12.82 8.85 9.28
CA ALA A 69 13.77 9.36 10.25
C ALA A 69 13.99 8.30 11.35
N PRO A 70 15.20 7.71 11.49
CA PRO A 70 15.58 7.19 12.79
C PRO A 70 15.54 8.38 13.76
N GLN A 71 14.59 8.37 14.69
CA GLN A 71 14.61 9.29 15.82
C GLN A 71 15.78 8.85 16.71
N SER A 72 16.96 9.39 16.41
CA SER A 72 18.08 9.40 17.34
C SER A 72 17.67 10.24 18.55
N GLN A 73 17.27 9.57 19.62
CA GLN A 73 17.41 10.08 20.99
C GLN A 73 18.29 9.12 21.76
#